data_AF-A0A285EFR4-F1
#
_entry.id   AF-A0A285EFR4-F1
#
_cell.length_a   1.000
_cell.length_b   1.000
_cell.length_c   1.000
_cell.angle_alpha   90.00
_cell.angle_beta   90.00
_cell.angle_gamma   90.00
#
_symmetry.space_group_name_H-M   'P 1'
#
loop_
_entity.id
_entity.type
_entity.pdbx_description
1 polymer ?
#
loop_
_entity_poly.entity_id
_entity_poly.type
_entity_poly.pdbx_seq_one_letter_code
_entity_poly.pdbx_strand_id
1 'polypeptide(L)'
;MGDRCLRSGDLSLKLPAALVDSTNVHLSPDAGDAGVAGLEPSDFFTGVLGDVLEGLVATPWLLGLVVLLALRAAIRTARSVIHGGCPRDPQRGFSRSDKAEILARAGRRCERHSWLLGRCRETEGLQADHVHPHSRGGVTAIENGQALCRRHNEQKAARVPWNWELARLAKRRETYFPSDAPRIVVRHRIPADQTAGG
;
A
#
# COMPACT_ATOMS: atom_id res chain seq x y z
N MET A 1 -18.86 -2.51 11.88
CA MET A 1 -18.97 -3.33 10.66
C MET A 1 -17.68 -3.21 9.86
N GLY A 2 -16.96 -4.31 9.67
CA GLY A 2 -15.72 -4.32 8.91
C GLY A 2 -15.99 -4.63 7.44
N ASP A 3 -15.66 -3.69 6.55
CA ASP A 3 -15.61 -3.89 5.09
C ASP A 3 -14.45 -4.85 4.75
N ARG A 4 -14.59 -6.11 5.13
CA ARG A 4 -13.70 -7.18 4.69
C ARG A 4 -14.27 -7.63 3.36
N CYS A 5 -13.52 -7.46 2.26
CA CYS A 5 -13.68 -8.35 1.10
C CYS A 5 -13.58 -9.78 1.66
N LEU A 6 -14.72 -10.44 1.89
CA LEU A 6 -14.73 -11.86 2.14
C LEU A 6 -14.30 -12.50 0.83
N ARG A 7 -13.06 -13.00 0.81
CA ARG A 7 -12.58 -13.92 -0.20
C ARG A 7 -13.43 -15.20 -0.08
N SER A 8 -14.50 -15.30 -0.85
CA SER A 8 -14.98 -16.60 -1.28
C SER A 8 -14.12 -17.01 -2.47
N GLY A 9 -13.32 -18.08 -2.31
CA GLY A 9 -12.59 -18.70 -3.41
C GLY A 9 -11.07 -18.77 -3.22
N ASP A 10 -10.62 -19.99 -2.95
CA ASP A 10 -9.31 -20.58 -3.24
C ASP A 10 -8.08 -20.06 -2.50
N LEU A 11 -7.86 -20.70 -1.35
CA LEU A 11 -6.58 -20.86 -0.70
C LEU A 11 -5.66 -21.76 -1.56
N SER A 12 -5.19 -21.27 -2.71
CA SER A 12 -4.08 -21.93 -3.41
C SER A 12 -2.78 -21.23 -3.01
N LEU A 13 -2.21 -21.71 -1.89
CA LEU A 13 -0.84 -21.43 -1.46
C LEU A 13 0.12 -21.97 -2.54
N LYS A 14 0.54 -21.10 -3.47
CA LYS A 14 1.76 -21.37 -4.26
C LYS A 14 2.97 -21.02 -3.40
N LEU A 15 3.51 -22.03 -2.72
CA LEU A 15 4.88 -22.00 -2.21
C LEU A 15 5.83 -21.87 -3.42
N PRO A 16 6.82 -20.95 -3.40
CA PRO A 16 7.89 -21.01 -4.37
C PRO A 16 8.80 -22.21 -4.04
N ALA A 17 8.72 -23.23 -4.89
CA ALA A 17 9.72 -24.27 -4.99
C ALA A 17 10.95 -23.69 -5.72
N ALA A 18 12.02 -23.41 -4.99
CA ALA A 18 13.38 -23.37 -5.52
C ALA A 18 14.10 -24.52 -4.83
N LEU A 19 13.85 -25.76 -5.27
CA LEU A 19 14.67 -26.48 -6.24
C LEU A 19 16.17 -26.37 -5.92
N VAL A 20 16.57 -27.33 -5.09
CA VAL A 20 17.91 -27.90 -5.00
C VAL A 20 18.33 -28.30 -6.42
N ASP A 21 19.39 -27.71 -6.95
CA ASP A 21 20.08 -28.23 -8.13
C ASP A 21 21.43 -28.78 -7.66
N SER A 22 21.47 -30.10 -7.48
CA SER A 22 22.69 -30.86 -7.21
C SER A 22 23.21 -31.37 -8.54
N THR A 23 24.05 -30.58 -9.22
CA THR A 23 24.81 -31.09 -10.34
C THR A 23 25.98 -31.94 -9.83
N ASN A 24 25.81 -33.24 -9.97
CA ASN A 24 26.88 -34.23 -9.95
C ASN A 24 27.91 -33.88 -11.04
N VAL A 25 29.16 -33.66 -10.65
CA VAL A 25 30.30 -33.76 -11.58
C VAL A 25 31.28 -34.78 -10.99
N HIS A 26 31.37 -35.90 -11.71
CA HIS A 26 32.34 -36.96 -11.47
C HIS A 26 33.63 -36.57 -12.21
N LEU A 27 34.72 -36.31 -11.49
CA LEU A 27 36.09 -36.35 -12.03
C LEU A 27 37.03 -37.03 -11.04
N SER A 28 37.85 -37.93 -11.58
CA SER A 28 38.84 -38.80 -10.93
C SER A 28 39.95 -38.04 -10.18
N PRO A 29 40.69 -38.72 -9.28
CA PRO A 29 41.73 -38.10 -8.47
C PRO A 29 43.07 -38.11 -9.21
N ASP A 30 43.69 -36.95 -9.39
CA ASP A 30 45.10 -36.85 -9.71
C ASP A 30 45.83 -36.07 -8.62
N ALA A 31 46.87 -36.71 -8.11
CA ALA A 31 47.76 -36.24 -7.06
C ALA A 31 48.56 -35.01 -7.52
N GLY A 32 48.73 -34.04 -6.61
CA GLY A 32 49.56 -32.87 -6.85
C GLY A 32 49.62 -31.96 -5.64
N ASP A 33 50.57 -32.24 -4.76
CA ASP A 33 50.97 -31.46 -3.60
C ASP A 33 51.49 -30.06 -4.01
N ALA A 34 50.91 -28.99 -3.48
CA ALA A 34 51.55 -27.69 -3.23
C ALA A 34 50.55 -26.73 -2.58
N GLY A 35 50.80 -26.39 -1.32
CA GLY A 35 50.03 -25.42 -0.56
C GLY A 35 49.96 -24.05 -1.25
N VAL A 36 48.74 -23.66 -1.58
CA VAL A 36 48.31 -22.26 -1.65
C VAL A 36 47.02 -22.21 -0.85
N ALA A 37 47.08 -21.53 0.29
CA ALA A 37 45.94 -21.31 1.17
C ALA A 37 44.78 -20.74 0.34
N GLY A 38 43.79 -21.58 0.07
CA GLY A 38 42.54 -21.18 -0.56
C GLY A 38 41.83 -20.22 0.37
N LEU A 39 41.89 -18.93 0.06
CA LEU A 39 40.91 -17.98 0.55
C LEU A 39 39.63 -18.26 -0.23
N GLU A 40 38.82 -19.18 0.28
CA GLU A 40 37.48 -19.42 -0.23
C GLU A 40 36.71 -18.09 -0.19
N PRO A 41 35.97 -17.71 -1.26
CA PRO A 41 35.20 -16.47 -1.29
C PRO A 41 34.27 -16.32 -0.08
N SER A 42 33.78 -17.43 0.47
CA SER A 42 32.96 -17.48 1.69
C SER A 42 33.66 -16.93 2.93
N ASP A 43 34.97 -17.10 3.06
CA ASP A 43 35.74 -16.67 4.24
C ASP A 43 35.89 -15.14 4.27
N PHE A 44 36.00 -14.53 3.09
CA PHE A 44 35.94 -13.09 2.95
C PHE A 44 34.54 -12.54 3.28
N PHE A 45 33.47 -13.14 2.75
CA PHE A 45 32.10 -12.68 3.04
C PHE A 45 31.71 -12.86 4.51
N THR A 46 32.09 -13.98 5.12
CA THR A 46 31.81 -14.25 6.54
C THR A 46 32.64 -13.37 7.47
N GLY A 47 33.91 -13.12 7.16
CA GLY A 47 34.75 -12.17 7.90
C GLY A 47 34.22 -10.74 7.83
N VAL A 48 33.89 -10.25 6.64
CA VAL A 48 33.29 -8.91 6.46
C VAL A 48 31.93 -8.80 7.14
N LEU A 49 31.09 -9.84 7.09
CA LEU A 49 29.82 -9.85 7.84
C LEU A 49 30.05 -9.84 9.35
N GLY A 50 31.06 -10.55 9.84
CA GLY A 50 31.44 -10.60 11.26
C GLY A 50 31.88 -9.23 11.77
N ASP A 51 32.82 -8.58 11.09
CA ASP A 51 33.34 -7.26 11.47
C ASP A 51 32.25 -6.17 11.40
N VAL A 52 31.36 -6.25 10.41
CA VAL A 52 30.20 -5.34 10.30
C VAL A 52 29.20 -5.59 11.43
N LEU A 53 28.95 -6.85 11.80
CA LEU A 53 28.03 -7.20 12.89
C LEU A 53 28.60 -6.76 14.25
N GLU A 54 29.90 -6.90 14.47
CA GLU A 54 30.57 -6.48 15.69
C GLU A 54 30.61 -4.94 15.79
N GLY A 55 30.90 -4.24 14.69
CA GLY A 55 30.79 -2.78 14.60
C GLY A 55 29.35 -2.26 14.80
N LEU A 56 28.34 -3.03 14.36
CA LEU A 56 26.93 -2.74 14.60
C LEU A 56 26.61 -2.84 16.09
N VAL A 57 27.06 -3.90 16.78
CA VAL A 57 26.83 -4.14 18.21
C VAL A 57 27.59 -3.16 19.10
N ALA A 58 28.83 -2.81 18.74
CA ALA A 58 29.65 -1.83 19.46
C ALA A 58 29.06 -0.40 19.42
N THR A 59 28.14 -0.16 18.49
CA THR A 59 27.59 1.17 18.21
C THR A 59 26.07 1.16 18.44
N PRO A 60 25.58 1.38 19.68
CA PRO A 60 24.17 1.18 20.03
C PRO A 60 23.18 2.01 19.18
N TRP A 61 23.61 3.15 18.64
CA TRP A 61 22.78 3.96 17.73
C TRP A 61 22.63 3.35 16.32
N LEU A 62 23.63 2.59 15.84
CA LEU A 62 23.54 1.87 14.56
C LEU A 62 22.57 0.69 14.65
N LEU A 63 22.60 -0.08 15.75
CA LEU A 63 21.57 -1.08 16.04
C LEU A 63 20.17 -0.45 16.08
N GLY A 64 20.02 0.68 16.78
CA GLY A 64 18.76 1.42 16.83
C GLY A 64 18.27 1.85 15.43
N LEU A 65 19.16 2.32 14.57
CA LEU A 65 18.84 2.69 13.20
C LEU A 65 18.42 1.47 12.36
N VAL A 66 19.13 0.35 12.44
CA VAL A 66 18.81 -0.88 11.72
C VAL A 66 17.45 -1.45 12.16
N VAL A 67 17.19 -1.51 13.47
CA VAL A 67 15.90 -1.94 14.02
C VAL A 67 14.77 -1.01 13.55
N LEU A 68 14.99 0.31 13.54
CA LEU A 68 14.00 1.27 13.04
C LEU A 68 13.70 1.07 11.55
N LEU A 69 14.73 0.83 10.73
CA LEU A 69 14.58 0.55 9.31
C LEU A 69 13.86 -0.78 9.06
N ALA A 70 14.21 -1.84 9.81
CA ALA A 70 13.56 -3.14 9.74
C ALA A 70 12.09 -3.06 10.16
N LEU A 71 11.77 -2.38 11.26
CA LEU A 71 10.40 -2.14 11.71
C LEU A 71 9.61 -1.36 10.66
N ARG A 72 10.20 -0.30 10.08
CA ARG A 72 9.58 0.48 9.00
C ARG A 72 9.30 -0.37 7.76
N ALA A 73 10.22 -1.28 7.39
CA ALA A 73 10.03 -2.22 6.28
C ALA A 73 8.91 -3.22 6.60
N ALA A 74 8.92 -3.84 7.78
CA ALA A 74 7.89 -4.76 8.26
C ALA A 74 6.49 -4.12 8.30
N ILE A 75 6.39 -2.87 8.77
CA ILE A 75 5.12 -2.12 8.74
C ILE A 75 4.66 -1.90 7.30
N ARG A 76 5.56 -1.61 6.36
CA ARG A 76 5.19 -1.42 4.95
C ARG A 76 4.73 -2.70 4.28
N THR A 77 5.39 -3.82 4.54
CA THR A 77 5.00 -5.12 4.00
C THR A 77 3.68 -5.59 4.61
N ALA A 78 3.49 -5.47 5.93
CA ALA A 78 2.20 -5.76 6.55
C ALA A 78 1.06 -4.96 5.90
N ARG A 79 1.27 -3.66 5.65
CA ARG A 79 0.28 -2.80 4.97
C ARG A 79 0.06 -3.15 3.51
N SER A 80 1.07 -3.65 2.79
CA SER A 80 0.88 -4.10 1.40
C SER A 80 0.02 -5.36 1.35
N VAL A 81 0.29 -6.31 2.26
CA VAL A 81 -0.47 -7.57 2.36
C VAL A 81 -1.92 -7.32 2.79
N ILE A 82 -2.15 -6.55 3.85
CA ILE A 82 -3.50 -6.30 4.39
C ILE A 82 -4.41 -5.61 3.37
N HIS A 83 -3.87 -4.67 2.59
CA HIS A 83 -4.65 -3.88 1.63
C HIS A 83 -4.51 -4.36 0.18
N GLY A 84 -3.86 -5.49 -0.07
CA GLY A 84 -3.67 -6.06 -1.42
C GLY A 84 -4.67 -7.15 -1.80
N GLY A 85 -5.58 -7.52 -0.88
CA GLY A 85 -6.39 -8.73 -1.00
C GLY A 85 -7.64 -8.65 -1.88
N CYS A 86 -8.09 -7.45 -2.28
CA CYS A 86 -9.32 -7.26 -3.06
C CYS A 86 -9.03 -7.15 -4.57
N PRO A 87 -9.88 -7.77 -5.43
CA PRO A 87 -9.83 -7.55 -6.87
C PRO A 87 -9.90 -6.07 -7.23
N ARG A 88 -9.17 -5.68 -8.27
CA ARG A 88 -9.23 -4.31 -8.82
C ARG A 88 -10.51 -4.15 -9.63
N ASP A 89 -11.14 -2.98 -9.54
CA ASP A 89 -12.27 -2.63 -10.40
C ASP A 89 -11.80 -2.59 -11.87
N PRO A 90 -12.50 -3.23 -12.84
CA PRO A 90 -12.14 -3.10 -14.26
C PRO A 90 -12.06 -1.64 -14.73
N GLN A 91 -12.91 -0.77 -14.18
CA GLN A 91 -12.89 0.64 -14.49
C GLN A 91 -11.92 1.37 -13.56
N ARG A 92 -10.84 1.94 -14.12
CA ARG A 92 -9.90 2.78 -13.35
C ARG A 92 -10.32 4.25 -13.28
N GLY A 93 -10.86 4.78 -14.36
CA GLY A 93 -11.12 6.21 -14.52
C GLY A 93 -12.59 6.56 -14.31
N PHE A 94 -12.85 7.62 -13.55
CA PHE A 94 -14.16 8.27 -13.51
C PHE A 94 -14.54 8.84 -14.88
N SER A 95 -15.82 8.74 -15.25
CA SER A 95 -16.34 9.41 -16.44
C SER A 95 -16.32 10.93 -16.28
N ARG A 96 -16.57 11.69 -17.36
CA ARG A 96 -16.62 13.16 -17.28
C ARG A 96 -17.77 13.65 -16.38
N SER A 97 -18.93 13.00 -16.44
CA SER A 97 -20.07 13.28 -15.57
C SER A 97 -19.75 12.98 -14.12
N ASP A 98 -19.14 11.82 -13.83
CA ASP A 98 -18.78 11.46 -12.44
C ASP A 98 -17.79 12.47 -11.85
N LYS A 99 -16.80 12.91 -12.66
CA LYS A 99 -15.84 13.93 -12.24
C LYS A 99 -16.54 15.25 -11.91
N ALA A 100 -17.47 15.69 -12.76
CA ALA A 100 -18.23 16.91 -12.53
C ALA A 100 -19.06 16.81 -11.24
N GLU A 101 -19.71 15.67 -11.00
CA GLU A 101 -20.51 15.41 -9.82
C GLU A 101 -19.65 15.38 -8.53
N ILE A 102 -18.51 14.68 -8.56
CA ILE A 102 -17.57 14.64 -7.43
C ILE A 102 -17.07 16.04 -7.07
N LEU A 103 -16.79 16.89 -8.06
CA LEU A 103 -16.38 18.27 -7.83
C LEU A 103 -17.55 19.14 -7.34
N ALA A 104 -18.76 18.94 -7.88
CA ALA A 104 -19.95 19.70 -7.54
C ALA A 104 -20.37 19.48 -6.08
N ARG A 105 -20.50 18.22 -5.63
CA ARG A 105 -20.84 17.89 -4.24
C ARG A 105 -19.81 18.38 -3.23
N ALA A 106 -18.54 18.51 -3.65
CA ALA A 106 -17.48 19.07 -2.83
C ALA A 106 -17.54 20.62 -2.78
N GLY A 107 -18.47 21.26 -3.48
CA GLY A 107 -18.54 22.72 -3.59
C GLY A 107 -17.35 23.30 -4.37
N ARG A 108 -16.81 22.55 -5.35
CA ARG A 108 -15.67 22.93 -6.19
C ARG A 108 -14.47 23.44 -5.38
N ARG A 109 -14.17 22.75 -4.27
CA ARG A 109 -13.06 23.07 -3.38
C ARG A 109 -12.34 21.81 -2.94
N CYS A 110 -11.05 21.90 -2.68
CA CYS A 110 -10.26 20.76 -2.18
C CYS A 110 -10.78 20.23 -0.83
N GLU A 111 -10.99 18.91 -0.70
CA GLU A 111 -11.49 18.24 0.52
C GLU A 111 -10.40 17.97 1.56
N ARG A 112 -9.13 18.23 1.24
CA ARG A 112 -8.04 18.06 2.21
C ARG A 112 -8.17 19.08 3.34
N HIS A 113 -8.04 18.59 4.57
CA HIS A 113 -8.01 19.41 5.77
C HIS A 113 -6.61 19.44 6.36
N SER A 114 -6.14 20.64 6.68
CA SER A 114 -4.95 20.87 7.50
C SER A 114 -5.34 20.83 8.97
N TRP A 115 -4.39 20.47 9.83
CA TRP A 115 -4.62 20.44 11.28
C TRP A 115 -4.97 21.83 11.84
N LEU A 116 -4.29 22.90 11.36
CA LEU A 116 -4.46 24.26 11.88
C LEU A 116 -5.44 25.15 11.10
N LEU A 117 -5.57 24.94 9.79
CA LEU A 117 -6.24 25.91 8.88
C LEU A 117 -7.57 25.40 8.31
N GLY A 118 -8.09 24.29 8.84
CA GLY A 118 -9.31 23.67 8.35
C GLY A 118 -9.18 23.19 6.91
N ARG A 119 -10.26 23.33 6.12
CA ARG A 119 -10.33 22.87 4.73
C ARG A 119 -9.43 23.71 3.82
N CYS A 120 -8.65 23.06 2.96
CA CYS A 120 -7.86 23.72 1.93
C CYS A 120 -8.73 24.68 1.11
N ARG A 121 -8.27 25.92 0.92
CA ARG A 121 -9.00 26.99 0.22
C ARG A 121 -8.90 26.91 -1.30
N GLU A 122 -8.10 25.99 -1.82
CA GLU A 122 -7.87 25.83 -3.25
C GLU A 122 -9.14 25.39 -3.99
N THR A 123 -9.48 26.15 -5.04
CA THR A 123 -10.64 25.94 -5.91
C THR A 123 -10.25 25.67 -7.37
N GLU A 124 -8.99 25.91 -7.73
CA GLU A 124 -8.48 25.73 -9.09
C GLU A 124 -7.70 24.43 -9.24
N GLY A 125 -7.61 23.92 -10.49
CA GLY A 125 -6.85 22.71 -10.80
C GLY A 125 -7.29 21.47 -10.01
N LEU A 126 -8.58 21.40 -9.67
CA LEU A 126 -9.15 20.28 -8.91
C LEU A 126 -9.26 19.03 -9.77
N GLN A 127 -8.95 17.90 -9.15
CA GLN A 127 -9.00 16.58 -9.75
C GLN A 127 -9.88 15.69 -8.89
N ALA A 128 -10.65 14.82 -9.55
CA ALA A 128 -11.39 13.77 -8.87
C ALA A 128 -10.45 12.56 -8.68
N ASP A 129 -10.20 12.22 -7.42
CA ASP A 129 -9.32 11.12 -7.02
C ASP A 129 -10.09 10.13 -6.13
N HIS A 130 -9.67 8.87 -6.08
CA HIS A 130 -10.31 7.86 -5.24
C HIS A 130 -9.83 7.97 -3.80
N VAL A 131 -10.74 8.11 -2.83
CA VAL A 131 -10.43 8.08 -1.39
C VAL A 131 -9.71 6.78 -1.03
N HIS A 132 -10.30 5.63 -1.40
CA HIS A 132 -9.62 4.33 -1.37
C HIS A 132 -9.00 4.05 -2.74
N PRO A 133 -7.66 3.93 -2.85
CA PRO A 133 -6.99 3.89 -4.14
C PRO A 133 -7.37 2.65 -4.95
N HIS A 134 -7.59 2.84 -6.26
CA HIS A 134 -7.90 1.78 -7.21
C HIS A 134 -6.88 0.62 -7.19
N SER A 135 -5.59 0.94 -7.08
CA SER A 135 -4.50 -0.05 -7.00
C SER A 135 -4.57 -0.97 -5.78
N ARG A 136 -5.41 -0.65 -4.79
CA ARG A 136 -5.67 -1.44 -3.57
C ARG A 136 -7.12 -1.96 -3.53
N GLY A 137 -7.76 -2.11 -4.69
CA GLY A 137 -9.12 -2.63 -4.81
C GLY A 137 -10.23 -1.61 -4.57
N GLY A 138 -9.92 -0.32 -4.73
CA GLY A 138 -10.91 0.76 -4.64
C GLY A 138 -11.88 0.74 -5.82
N VAL A 139 -13.18 0.83 -5.53
CA VAL A 139 -14.22 0.94 -6.56
C VAL A 139 -14.22 2.33 -7.21
N THR A 140 -14.44 2.40 -8.52
CA THR A 140 -14.70 3.64 -9.23
C THR A 140 -16.20 3.94 -9.13
N ALA A 141 -16.59 4.48 -7.98
CA ALA A 141 -17.94 4.96 -7.69
C ALA A 141 -17.87 6.39 -7.16
N ILE A 142 -18.95 7.16 -7.36
CA ILE A 142 -19.00 8.57 -6.96
C ILE A 142 -18.74 8.70 -5.46
N GLU A 143 -19.25 7.79 -4.62
CA GLU A 143 -19.05 7.73 -3.17
C GLU A 143 -17.58 7.58 -2.76
N ASN A 144 -16.78 6.86 -3.56
CA ASN A 144 -15.34 6.72 -3.35
C ASN A 144 -14.54 7.91 -3.91
N GLY A 145 -15.17 8.82 -4.66
CA GLY A 145 -14.51 10.02 -5.18
C GLY A 145 -14.19 11.05 -4.10
N GLN A 146 -13.21 11.91 -4.36
CA GLN A 146 -12.99 13.15 -3.63
C GLN A 146 -12.36 14.21 -4.53
N ALA A 147 -12.65 15.48 -4.25
CA ALA A 147 -12.04 16.61 -4.92
C ALA A 147 -10.72 17.00 -4.24
N LEU A 148 -9.60 16.90 -4.96
CA LEU A 148 -8.30 17.33 -4.47
C LEU A 148 -7.63 18.30 -5.45
N CYS A 149 -6.93 19.30 -4.93
CA CYS A 149 -6.00 20.08 -5.74
C CYS A 149 -4.75 19.26 -6.05
N ARG A 150 -4.04 19.62 -7.13
CA ARG A 150 -2.83 18.93 -7.59
C ARG A 150 -1.83 18.62 -6.46
N ARG A 151 -1.47 19.62 -5.65
CA ARG A 151 -0.53 19.48 -4.52
C ARG A 151 -0.97 18.41 -3.52
N HIS A 152 -2.26 18.38 -3.16
CA HIS A 152 -2.78 17.42 -2.19
C HIS A 152 -3.05 16.04 -2.79
N ASN A 153 -3.31 15.97 -4.10
CA ASN A 153 -3.40 14.72 -4.83
C ASN A 153 -2.04 13.99 -4.84
N GLU A 154 -0.97 14.71 -5.19
CA GLU A 154 0.41 14.21 -5.15
C GLU A 154 0.80 13.72 -3.75
N GLN A 155 0.47 14.50 -2.70
CA GLN A 155 0.74 14.10 -1.31
C GLN A 155 -0.06 12.88 -0.83
N LYS A 156 -1.27 12.64 -1.35
CA LYS A 156 -2.08 11.48 -0.95
C LYS A 156 -1.48 10.19 -1.52
N ALA A 157 -1.03 10.23 -2.78
CA ALA A 157 -0.51 9.06 -3.49
C ALA A 157 -1.43 7.83 -3.34
N ALA A 158 -0.86 6.64 -3.18
CA ALA A 158 -1.59 5.37 -3.01
C ALA A 158 -1.87 5.02 -1.54
N ARG A 159 -1.99 6.02 -0.64
CA ARG A 159 -2.26 5.78 0.78
C ARG A 159 -3.69 5.29 0.98
N VAL A 160 -3.83 4.14 1.64
CA VAL A 160 -5.14 3.61 2.07
C VAL A 160 -5.56 4.25 3.39
N PRO A 161 -6.74 4.91 3.44
CA PRO A 161 -7.21 5.55 4.66
C PRO A 161 -7.76 4.54 5.67
N TRP A 162 -7.56 4.83 6.94
CA TRP A 162 -8.09 4.01 8.05
C TRP A 162 -9.59 4.27 8.27
N ASN A 163 -10.28 3.39 9.00
CA ASN A 163 -11.72 3.57 9.28
C ASN A 163 -12.02 4.88 9.99
N TRP A 164 -11.18 5.27 10.95
CA TRP A 164 -11.32 6.54 11.65
C TRP A 164 -11.07 7.75 10.73
N GLU A 165 -10.22 7.61 9.70
CA GLU A 165 -10.00 8.67 8.70
C GLU A 165 -11.23 8.84 7.81
N LEU A 166 -11.85 7.73 7.41
CA LEU A 166 -13.10 7.75 6.67
C LEU A 166 -14.24 8.33 7.49
N ALA A 167 -14.40 7.92 8.75
CA ALA A 167 -15.41 8.48 9.64
C ALA A 167 -15.21 9.99 9.83
N ARG A 168 -13.96 10.43 10.03
CA ARG A 168 -13.62 11.85 10.11
C ARG A 168 -13.89 12.59 8.80
N LEU A 169 -13.64 11.97 7.65
CA LEU A 169 -13.97 12.56 6.34
C LEU A 169 -15.48 12.69 6.16
N ALA A 170 -16.24 11.64 6.45
CA ALA A 170 -17.71 11.65 6.39
C ALA A 170 -18.29 12.73 7.30
N LYS A 171 -17.80 12.85 8.54
CA LYS A 171 -18.20 13.92 9.47
C LYS A 171 -17.95 15.32 8.91
N ARG A 172 -16.81 15.53 8.25
CA ARG A 172 -16.49 16.83 7.64
C ARG A 172 -17.36 17.13 6.43
N ARG A 173 -17.71 16.11 5.63
CA ARG A 173 -18.62 16.26 4.48
C ARG A 173 -19.99 16.76 4.90
N GLU A 174 -20.43 16.52 6.13
CA GLU A 174 -21.69 17.06 6.65
C GLU A 174 -21.79 18.60 6.56
N THR A 175 -20.66 19.30 6.58
CA THR A 175 -20.63 20.78 6.57
C THR A 175 -20.73 21.37 5.17
N TYR A 176 -20.43 20.62 4.11
CA TYR A 176 -20.28 21.19 2.76
C TYR A 176 -20.80 20.31 1.61
N PHE A 177 -21.18 19.06 1.87
CA PHE A 177 -21.95 18.27 0.90
C PHE A 177 -23.40 18.73 0.90
N PRO A 178 -24.09 18.68 -0.25
CA PRO A 178 -25.52 18.92 -0.28
C PRO A 178 -26.24 17.84 0.54
N SER A 179 -27.43 18.17 1.06
CA SER A 179 -28.11 17.34 2.08
C SER A 179 -28.53 15.96 1.58
N ASP A 180 -28.79 15.85 0.28
CA ASP A 180 -29.19 14.67 -0.48
C ASP A 180 -28.02 13.77 -0.91
N ALA A 181 -26.78 14.29 -0.93
CA ALA A 181 -25.63 13.52 -1.38
C ALA A 181 -25.09 12.53 -0.33
N PRO A 182 -24.68 11.31 -0.75
CA PRO A 182 -24.07 10.34 0.15
C PRO A 182 -22.70 10.83 0.64
N ARG A 183 -22.48 10.72 1.96
CA ARG A 183 -21.27 11.20 2.65
C ARG A 183 -20.29 10.08 2.96
N ILE A 184 -20.81 8.86 3.05
CA ILE A 184 -20.06 7.64 3.35
C ILE A 184 -19.21 7.26 2.13
N VAL A 185 -17.97 6.87 2.40
CA VAL A 185 -17.03 6.41 1.37
C VAL A 185 -17.22 4.92 1.17
N VAL A 186 -17.59 4.52 -0.04
CA VAL A 186 -17.63 3.11 -0.43
C VAL A 186 -16.23 2.67 -0.87
N ARG A 187 -15.65 1.67 -0.21
CA ARG A 187 -14.30 1.19 -0.55
C ARG A 187 -14.32 0.16 -1.68
N HIS A 188 -15.24 -0.78 -1.60
CA HIS A 188 -15.30 -1.94 -2.48
C HIS A 188 -16.69 -2.05 -3.11
N ARG A 189 -16.77 -2.59 -4.32
CA ARG A 189 -18.05 -2.92 -4.95
C ARG A 189 -18.65 -4.09 -4.15
N ILE A 190 -19.86 -3.90 -3.60
CA ILE A 190 -20.63 -5.03 -3.07
C ILE A 190 -21.06 -5.85 -4.29
N PRO A 191 -20.73 -7.14 -4.39
CA PRO A 191 -21.19 -7.96 -5.50
C PRO A 191 -22.72 -8.02 -5.48
N ALA A 192 -23.33 -8.02 -6.67
CA ALA A 192 -24.79 -7.90 -6.84
C ALA A 192 -25.60 -9.04 -6.18
N ASP A 193 -24.93 -10.14 -5.81
CA ASP A 193 -25.53 -11.30 -5.13
C ASP A 193 -25.98 -11.00 -3.69
N GLN A 194 -25.40 -9.99 -3.03
CA GLN A 194 -25.71 -9.62 -1.64
C GLN A 194 -26.84 -8.60 -1.51
N THR A 195 -27.26 -7.97 -2.60
CA THR A 195 -28.35 -6.97 -2.61
C THR A 195 -29.75 -7.58 -2.78
N ALA A 196 -29.86 -8.87 -3.09
CA ALA A 196 -31.14 -9.52 -3.43
C ALA A 196 -31.81 -10.26 -2.25
N GLY A 197 -31.31 -10.13 -1.02
CA GLY A 197 -31.77 -10.91 0.14
C GLY A 197 -32.32 -10.10 1.33
N GLY A 198 -32.79 -8.87 1.11
CA GLY A 198 -33.34 -7.99 2.15
C GLY A 198 -34.79 -7.63 1.92
#